data_AF-A0A519UY02-F1
#
_entry.id   AF-A0A519UY02-F1
#
_cell.length_a   1.000
_cell.length_b   1.000
_cell.length_c   1.000
_cell.angle_alpha   90.00
_cell.angle_beta   90.00
_cell.angle_gamma   90.00
#
_symmetry.space_group_name_H-M   'P 1'
#
loop_
_entity.id
_entity.type
_entity.pdbx_description
1 polymer ?
#
loop_
_entity_poly.entity_id
_entity_poly.type
_entity_poly.pdbx_seq_one_letter_code
_entity_poly.pdbx_strand_id
1 'polypeptide(L)'
;MLGFLAKIFGSKSERDIKALQPLVAQINEEYAKLSSLSNDEIRNKTIEFKQTIADALAEIDSKVAGLKKDAENAELSLQEKTALYDEVDALGKERDVELEKVLLQIMPSAFATIKETSRRLSENEQLEVTATDYDRDYAARKSNVKIVGDKAFWANKWTASGSEVNWNMVHYDVQLIGGMVLNSGKIAEMATGEGKTLVSTLPAYLNSLAGQGVHIVTVNDYLARRDSEWNGPLFEFHGLRVDCIDKHEPNSQERRNAYLADITYGTNNEFGFDYLRDNMSQTPDQLVQRKLHFAMVDEVDSVLIDDARTPLIISGPVPFGDQHEFHELKPRIERLVNAQKTYVAQALNEAKKLINAGNAGTEEGEGGLALLRAHRGLPKSKALIKFLSEGSVRQTLLKTENHYMAEQSKNMPKVDAELFFYIDEKNNQVELTEKGIELITQSGEDASFFVLPDVGTEIAEIEKSNLSSEDKIANKDSLMRDYSVKAERIHSVNQLLKAYTLFENDVEYIVDEGKIKIVDEQTGR
;
A
#
# COMPACT_ATOMS: atom_id res chain seq x y z
N MET A 1 -7.87 -16.47 -47.43
CA MET A 1 -8.13 -15.02 -47.48
C MET A 1 -7.19 -14.18 -46.61
N LEU A 2 -6.77 -14.63 -45.42
CA LEU A 2 -5.86 -13.88 -44.53
C LEU A 2 -4.48 -13.55 -45.14
N GLY A 3 -3.84 -14.48 -45.87
CA GLY A 3 -2.52 -14.24 -46.48
C GLY A 3 -2.51 -13.32 -47.72
N PHE A 4 -3.65 -13.11 -48.37
CA PHE A 4 -3.77 -12.19 -49.52
C PHE A 4 -4.00 -10.75 -49.06
N LEU A 5 -4.79 -10.55 -47.99
CA LEU A 5 -4.98 -9.25 -47.36
C LEU A 5 -3.69 -8.75 -46.66
N ALA A 6 -2.92 -9.62 -46.01
CA ALA A 6 -1.62 -9.26 -45.44
C ALA A 6 -0.58 -8.82 -46.50
N LYS A 7 -0.62 -9.39 -47.71
CA LYS A 7 0.24 -8.96 -48.84
C LYS A 7 -0.15 -7.60 -49.43
N ILE A 8 -1.40 -7.18 -49.29
CA ILE A 8 -1.90 -5.91 -49.85
C ILE A 8 -1.78 -4.76 -48.83
N PHE A 9 -1.96 -5.04 -47.53
CA PHE A 9 -1.98 -4.03 -46.47
C PHE A 9 -0.74 -4.04 -45.55
N GLY A 10 0.18 -4.99 -45.72
CA GLY A 10 1.32 -5.19 -44.83
C GLY A 10 0.93 -5.79 -43.48
N SER A 11 1.93 -6.11 -42.65
CA SER A 11 1.70 -6.52 -41.26
C SER A 11 1.15 -5.35 -40.42
N LYS A 12 0.60 -5.63 -39.22
CA LYS A 12 0.22 -4.56 -38.28
C LYS A 12 1.45 -3.71 -37.91
N SER A 13 2.57 -4.36 -37.63
CA SER A 13 3.85 -3.70 -37.31
C SER A 13 4.31 -2.77 -38.44
N GLU A 14 4.26 -3.21 -39.69
CA GLU A 14 4.64 -2.36 -40.84
C GLU A 14 3.74 -1.11 -40.96
N ARG A 15 2.45 -1.24 -40.69
CA ARG A 15 1.52 -0.11 -40.69
C ARG A 15 1.78 0.85 -39.55
N ASP A 16 2.05 0.34 -38.35
CA ASP A 16 2.37 1.14 -37.17
C ASP A 16 3.72 1.89 -37.38
N ILE A 17 4.74 1.23 -37.92
CA ILE A 17 6.02 1.88 -38.28
C ILE A 17 5.80 2.95 -39.35
N LYS A 18 4.99 2.68 -40.37
CA LYS A 18 4.70 3.65 -41.44
C LYS A 18 3.97 4.90 -40.90
N ALA A 19 3.13 4.74 -39.87
CA ALA A 19 2.47 5.86 -39.21
C ALA A 19 3.45 6.76 -38.43
N LEU A 20 4.61 6.23 -38.01
CA LEU A 20 5.65 6.99 -37.31
C LEU A 20 6.63 7.71 -38.25
N GLN A 21 6.70 7.33 -39.52
CA GLN A 21 7.64 7.95 -40.49
C GLN A 21 7.51 9.48 -40.61
N PRO A 22 6.30 10.08 -40.63
CA PRO A 22 6.18 11.54 -40.62
C PRO A 22 6.82 12.19 -39.40
N LEU A 23 6.75 11.55 -38.23
CA LEU A 23 7.37 12.04 -36.99
C LEU A 23 8.89 11.91 -37.05
N VAL A 24 9.43 10.82 -37.63
CA VAL A 24 10.87 10.70 -37.91
C VAL A 24 11.36 11.85 -38.79
N ALA A 25 10.61 12.17 -39.85
CA ALA A 25 10.94 13.29 -40.72
C ALA A 25 10.92 14.63 -39.96
N GLN A 26 9.94 14.86 -39.08
CA GLN A 26 9.89 16.04 -38.22
C GLN A 26 11.08 16.12 -37.26
N ILE A 27 11.44 15.01 -36.60
CA ILE A 27 12.64 14.95 -35.73
C ILE A 27 13.89 15.33 -36.53
N ASN A 28 14.06 14.77 -37.73
CA ASN A 28 15.23 15.04 -38.57
C ASN A 28 15.23 16.48 -39.11
N GLU A 29 14.06 17.09 -39.35
CA GLU A 29 13.95 18.50 -39.71
C GLU A 29 14.36 19.40 -38.54
N GLU A 30 13.87 19.12 -37.32
CA GLU A 30 14.28 19.82 -36.11
C GLU A 30 15.79 19.66 -35.85
N TYR A 31 16.31 18.45 -36.00
CA TYR A 31 17.73 18.13 -35.87
C TYR A 31 18.62 18.96 -36.81
N ALA A 32 18.20 19.14 -38.08
CA ALA A 32 18.94 19.96 -39.03
C ALA A 32 19.07 21.43 -38.58
N LYS A 33 18.06 21.97 -37.89
CA LYS A 33 18.05 23.34 -37.36
C LYS A 33 19.03 23.54 -36.19
N LEU A 34 19.43 22.46 -35.49
CA LEU A 34 20.27 22.56 -34.29
C LEU A 34 21.77 22.66 -34.59
N SER A 35 22.20 22.29 -35.80
CA SER A 35 23.62 22.23 -36.17
C SER A 35 24.36 23.56 -36.05
N SER A 36 23.66 24.70 -36.21
CA SER A 36 24.24 26.04 -36.11
C SER A 36 24.25 26.62 -34.69
N LEU A 37 23.63 25.96 -33.71
CA LEU A 37 23.54 26.45 -32.34
C LEU A 37 24.85 26.18 -31.57
N SER A 38 25.22 27.08 -30.68
CA SER A 38 26.28 26.86 -29.69
C SER A 38 25.90 25.77 -28.67
N ASN A 39 26.88 25.26 -27.92
CA ASN A 39 26.60 24.27 -26.88
C ASN A 39 25.73 24.85 -25.74
N ASP A 40 25.90 26.14 -25.43
CA ASP A 40 25.07 26.86 -24.47
C ASP A 40 23.60 26.92 -24.95
N GLU A 41 23.36 27.21 -26.23
CA GLU A 41 22.01 27.22 -26.80
C GLU A 41 21.37 25.83 -26.85
N ILE A 42 22.16 24.77 -27.09
CA ILE A 42 21.67 23.38 -27.02
C ILE A 42 21.22 23.03 -25.60
N ARG A 43 21.98 23.43 -24.56
CA ARG A 43 21.56 23.25 -23.16
C ARG A 43 20.31 24.03 -22.84
N ASN A 44 20.23 25.26 -23.33
CA ASN A 44 19.09 26.15 -23.07
C ASN A 44 17.76 25.58 -23.61
N LYS A 45 17.80 24.66 -24.60
CA LYS A 45 16.61 23.92 -25.04
C LYS A 45 15.91 23.19 -23.90
N THR A 46 16.64 22.62 -22.96
CA THR A 46 16.04 21.97 -21.77
C THR A 46 15.22 22.94 -20.95
N ILE A 47 15.71 24.18 -20.78
CA ILE A 47 15.01 25.24 -20.03
C ILE A 47 13.76 25.69 -20.81
N GLU A 48 13.88 25.89 -22.12
CA GLU A 48 12.75 26.24 -23.01
C GLU A 48 11.64 25.17 -22.96
N PHE A 49 12.00 23.89 -22.99
CA PHE A 49 11.03 22.80 -22.90
C PHE A 49 10.35 22.74 -21.53
N LYS A 50 11.12 22.86 -20.43
CA LYS A 50 10.57 22.90 -19.07
C LYS A 50 9.59 24.07 -18.91
N GLN A 51 9.92 25.24 -19.47
CA GLN A 51 9.03 26.41 -19.45
C GLN A 51 7.75 26.16 -20.26
N THR A 52 7.87 25.55 -21.45
CA THR A 52 6.70 25.21 -22.29
C THR A 52 5.75 24.26 -21.57
N ILE A 53 6.27 23.27 -20.84
CA ILE A 53 5.46 22.36 -20.02
C ILE A 53 4.82 23.12 -18.85
N ALA A 54 5.59 23.96 -18.15
CA ALA A 54 5.08 24.73 -17.03
C ALA A 54 3.94 25.68 -17.46
N ASP A 55 4.09 26.35 -18.59
CA ASP A 55 3.08 27.26 -19.13
C ASP A 55 1.80 26.51 -19.52
N ALA A 56 1.93 25.32 -20.13
CA ALA A 56 0.79 24.48 -20.49
C ALA A 56 0.00 23.97 -19.26
N LEU A 57 0.68 23.72 -18.15
CA LEU A 57 0.08 23.15 -16.93
C LEU A 57 -0.29 24.20 -15.87
N ALA A 58 0.11 25.46 -16.06
CA ALA A 58 -0.01 26.53 -15.06
C ALA A 58 -1.44 26.72 -14.51
N GLU A 59 -2.46 26.64 -15.37
CA GLU A 59 -3.85 26.79 -14.95
C GLU A 59 -4.29 25.66 -14.00
N ILE A 60 -4.00 24.41 -14.38
CA ILE A 60 -4.37 23.23 -13.60
C ILE A 60 -3.57 23.20 -12.29
N ASP A 61 -2.27 23.48 -12.36
CA ASP A 61 -1.39 23.50 -11.18
C ASP A 61 -1.82 24.57 -10.17
N SER A 62 -2.26 25.74 -10.65
CA SER A 62 -2.82 26.81 -9.80
C SER A 62 -4.12 26.39 -9.11
N LYS A 63 -5.04 25.72 -9.83
CA LYS A 63 -6.29 25.17 -9.24
C LYS A 63 -6.00 24.12 -8.18
N VAL A 64 -5.11 23.17 -8.48
CA VAL A 64 -4.71 22.11 -7.52
C VAL A 64 -4.09 22.72 -6.27
N ALA A 65 -3.19 23.69 -6.41
CA ALA A 65 -2.58 24.38 -5.27
C ALA A 65 -3.61 25.13 -4.42
N GLY A 66 -4.59 25.79 -5.06
CA GLY A 66 -5.71 26.45 -4.40
C GLY A 66 -6.54 25.48 -3.56
N LEU A 67 -7.01 24.38 -4.17
CA LEU A 67 -7.84 23.38 -3.48
C LEU A 67 -7.11 22.71 -2.32
N LYS A 68 -5.81 22.40 -2.48
CA LYS A 68 -4.99 21.85 -1.38
C LYS A 68 -4.89 22.82 -0.20
N LYS A 69 -4.66 24.10 -0.49
CA LYS A 69 -4.62 25.14 0.54
C LYS A 69 -5.97 25.31 1.23
N ASP A 70 -7.07 25.22 0.49
CA ASP A 70 -8.40 25.29 1.05
C ASP A 70 -8.68 24.08 1.96
N ALA A 71 -8.21 22.88 1.59
CA ALA A 71 -8.35 21.66 2.38
C ALA A 71 -7.59 21.68 3.73
N GLU A 72 -6.54 22.50 3.83
CA GLU A 72 -5.79 22.71 5.08
C GLU A 72 -6.55 23.56 6.11
N ASN A 73 -7.67 24.19 5.74
CA ASN A 73 -8.48 24.99 6.66
C ASN A 73 -9.01 24.13 7.83
N ALA A 74 -8.71 24.57 9.06
CA ALA A 74 -9.10 23.88 10.30
C ALA A 74 -10.62 23.93 10.55
N GLU A 75 -11.36 24.85 9.91
CA GLU A 75 -12.80 25.03 10.10
C GLU A 75 -13.66 24.09 9.22
N LEU A 76 -13.06 23.44 8.22
CA LEU A 76 -13.79 22.52 7.34
C LEU A 76 -14.12 21.21 8.03
N SER A 77 -15.35 20.72 7.79
CA SER A 77 -15.75 19.38 8.18
C SER A 77 -14.96 18.32 7.40
N LEU A 78 -14.90 17.11 7.95
CA LEU A 78 -14.23 15.99 7.29
C LEU A 78 -14.80 15.72 5.88
N GLN A 79 -16.12 15.86 5.71
CA GLN A 79 -16.78 15.66 4.41
C GLN A 79 -16.37 16.70 3.37
N GLU A 80 -16.24 17.97 3.77
CA GLU A 80 -15.79 19.03 2.87
C GLU A 80 -14.33 18.86 2.47
N LYS A 81 -13.47 18.42 3.40
CA LYS A 81 -12.08 18.09 3.10
C LYS A 81 -11.99 16.92 2.10
N THR A 82 -12.77 15.86 2.31
CA THR A 82 -12.81 14.73 1.39
C THR A 82 -13.22 15.17 -0.02
N ALA A 83 -14.25 16.00 -0.15
CA ALA A 83 -14.69 16.51 -1.46
C ALA A 83 -13.60 17.32 -2.18
N LEU A 84 -12.83 18.15 -1.45
CA LEU A 84 -11.71 18.89 -2.02
C LEU A 84 -10.59 17.96 -2.51
N TYR A 85 -10.27 16.92 -1.75
CA TYR A 85 -9.27 15.93 -2.18
C TYR A 85 -9.72 15.12 -3.39
N ASP A 86 -11.01 14.76 -3.47
CA ASP A 86 -11.58 14.09 -4.65
C ASP A 86 -11.45 14.97 -5.91
N GLU A 87 -11.65 16.28 -5.78
CA GLU A 87 -11.46 17.24 -6.87
C GLU A 87 -9.98 17.39 -7.26
N VAL A 88 -9.07 17.43 -6.28
CA VAL A 88 -7.62 17.42 -6.51
C VAL A 88 -7.19 16.18 -7.30
N ASP A 89 -7.73 15.01 -6.96
CA ASP A 89 -7.45 13.76 -7.67
C ASP A 89 -8.00 13.76 -9.11
N ALA A 90 -9.19 14.35 -9.32
CA ALA A 90 -9.77 14.52 -10.65
C ALA A 90 -8.92 15.44 -11.53
N LEU A 91 -8.51 16.61 -11.00
CA LEU A 91 -7.59 17.53 -11.67
C LEU A 91 -6.22 16.91 -11.91
N GLY A 92 -5.75 16.05 -11.01
CA GLY A 92 -4.50 15.30 -11.19
C GLY A 92 -4.54 14.43 -12.45
N LYS A 93 -5.67 13.77 -12.74
CA LYS A 93 -5.84 12.98 -13.96
C LYS A 93 -5.91 13.87 -15.21
N GLU A 94 -6.59 15.01 -15.12
CA GLU A 94 -6.65 15.99 -16.22
C GLU A 94 -5.26 16.56 -16.53
N ARG A 95 -4.49 16.87 -15.49
CA ARG A 95 -3.10 17.31 -15.59
C ARG A 95 -2.23 16.29 -16.31
N ASP A 96 -2.36 15.00 -15.97
CA ASP A 96 -1.57 13.93 -16.60
C ASP A 96 -1.90 13.81 -18.10
N VAL A 97 -3.17 14.01 -18.50
CA VAL A 97 -3.59 14.05 -19.92
C VAL A 97 -3.02 15.26 -20.65
N GLU A 98 -3.05 16.45 -20.05
CA GLU A 98 -2.48 17.65 -20.67
C GLU A 98 -0.95 17.59 -20.77
N LEU A 99 -0.31 17.00 -19.76
CA LEU A 99 1.13 16.74 -19.77
C LEU A 99 1.51 15.83 -20.95
N GLU A 100 0.76 14.75 -21.20
CA GLU A 100 1.02 13.86 -22.35
C GLU A 100 0.93 14.61 -23.69
N LYS A 101 -0.06 15.50 -23.85
CA LYS A 101 -0.22 16.31 -25.08
C LYS A 101 0.98 17.22 -25.31
N VAL A 102 1.41 17.97 -24.29
CA VAL A 102 2.55 18.89 -24.44
C VAL A 102 3.86 18.12 -24.65
N LEU A 103 4.05 16.97 -23.99
CA LEU A 103 5.20 16.10 -24.23
C LEU A 103 5.26 15.60 -25.67
N LEU A 104 4.12 15.18 -26.25
CA LEU A 104 4.04 14.78 -27.65
C LEU A 104 4.33 15.94 -28.61
N GLN A 105 3.90 17.16 -28.27
CA GLN A 105 4.17 18.36 -29.06
C GLN A 105 5.67 18.67 -29.11
N ILE A 106 6.37 18.62 -27.97
CA ILE A 106 7.80 18.96 -27.90
C ILE A 106 8.71 17.78 -28.29
N MET A 107 8.18 16.55 -28.35
CA MET A 107 8.94 15.32 -28.61
C MET A 107 9.88 15.43 -29.82
N PRO A 108 9.47 15.94 -31.00
CA PRO A 108 10.37 16.02 -32.14
C PRO A 108 11.63 16.84 -31.86
N SER A 109 11.46 18.03 -31.27
CA SER A 109 12.58 18.93 -30.93
C SER A 109 13.41 18.39 -29.74
N ALA A 110 12.76 17.73 -28.77
CA ALA A 110 13.44 17.11 -27.64
C ALA A 110 14.34 15.93 -28.08
N PHE A 111 13.83 15.05 -28.94
CA PHE A 111 14.60 13.93 -29.50
C PHE A 111 15.74 14.44 -30.39
N ALA A 112 15.49 15.47 -31.20
CA ALA A 112 16.52 16.13 -31.99
C ALA A 112 17.64 16.70 -31.12
N THR A 113 17.32 17.28 -29.96
CA THR A 113 18.29 17.85 -29.00
C THR A 113 19.22 16.78 -28.45
N ILE A 114 18.69 15.62 -28.05
CA ILE A 114 19.49 14.49 -27.58
C ILE A 114 20.33 13.89 -28.71
N LYS A 115 19.77 13.74 -29.92
CA LYS A 115 20.51 13.27 -31.10
C LYS A 115 21.69 14.19 -31.43
N GLU A 116 21.48 15.51 -31.38
CA GLU A 116 22.53 16.51 -31.62
C GLU A 116 23.59 16.52 -30.52
N THR A 117 23.19 16.40 -29.26
CA THR A 117 24.15 16.30 -28.15
C THR A 117 25.01 15.04 -28.29
N SER A 118 24.38 13.92 -28.67
CA SER A 118 25.07 12.65 -28.92
C SER A 118 26.08 12.76 -30.07
N ARG A 119 25.71 13.44 -31.17
CA ARG A 119 26.65 13.75 -32.26
C ARG A 119 27.82 14.61 -31.77
N ARG A 120 27.55 15.69 -31.05
CA ARG A 120 28.60 16.61 -30.57
C ARG A 120 29.61 15.90 -29.68
N LEU A 121 29.16 15.07 -28.75
CA LEU A 121 30.04 14.24 -27.93
C LEU A 121 30.81 13.21 -28.77
N SER A 122 30.19 12.65 -29.81
CA SER A 122 30.85 11.69 -30.70
C SER A 122 31.93 12.33 -31.60
N GLU A 123 31.75 13.58 -32.00
CA GLU A 123 32.63 14.28 -32.97
C GLU A 123 33.71 15.14 -32.30
N ASN A 124 33.57 15.45 -31.01
CA ASN A 124 34.47 16.35 -30.28
C ASN A 124 34.98 15.68 -28.99
N GLU A 125 36.25 15.89 -28.65
CA GLU A 125 36.82 15.35 -27.41
C GLU A 125 36.24 15.99 -26.14
N GLN A 126 35.74 17.22 -26.26
CA GLN A 126 35.07 17.94 -25.19
C GLN A 126 34.11 18.98 -25.75
N LEU A 127 33.08 19.32 -24.97
CA LEU A 127 32.14 20.40 -25.24
C LEU A 127 32.43 21.55 -24.29
N GLU A 128 32.72 22.73 -24.84
CA GLU A 128 32.85 23.97 -24.08
C GLU A 128 31.50 24.66 -23.94
N VAL A 129 31.19 25.09 -22.72
CA VAL A 129 29.97 25.83 -22.33
C VAL A 129 30.30 26.85 -21.26
N THR A 130 29.41 27.81 -21.05
CA THR A 130 29.50 28.76 -19.95
C THR A 130 29.17 28.03 -18.64
N ALA A 131 30.07 28.13 -17.65
CA ALA A 131 29.97 27.39 -16.40
C ALA A 131 28.86 27.93 -15.49
N THR A 132 27.87 27.09 -15.21
CA THR A 132 26.81 27.32 -14.22
C THR A 132 27.23 26.82 -12.84
N ASP A 133 26.47 27.15 -11.79
CA ASP A 133 26.69 26.59 -10.44
C ASP A 133 26.56 25.06 -10.45
N TYR A 134 25.63 24.53 -11.25
CA TYR A 134 25.50 23.09 -11.47
C TYR A 134 26.77 22.46 -12.02
N ASP A 135 27.42 23.07 -13.02
CA ASP A 135 28.68 22.55 -13.58
C ASP A 135 29.80 22.53 -12.52
N ARG A 136 29.83 23.54 -11.64
CA ARG A 136 30.84 23.64 -10.57
C ARG A 136 30.63 22.56 -9.51
N ASP A 137 29.39 22.35 -9.07
CA ASP A 137 29.02 21.28 -8.14
C ASP A 137 29.22 19.89 -8.74
N TYR A 138 28.99 19.76 -10.05
CA TYR A 138 29.22 18.52 -10.79
C TYR A 138 30.71 18.18 -10.87
N ALA A 139 31.55 19.14 -11.29
CA ALA A 139 32.99 18.97 -11.42
C ALA A 139 33.69 18.63 -10.09
N ALA A 140 33.11 19.01 -8.95
CA ALA A 140 33.61 18.61 -7.63
C ALA A 140 33.46 17.10 -7.35
N ARG A 141 32.53 16.43 -8.01
CA ARG A 141 32.19 15.01 -7.79
C ARG A 141 32.61 14.11 -8.94
N LYS A 142 32.76 14.65 -10.14
CA LYS A 142 32.93 13.90 -11.39
C LYS A 142 34.06 14.50 -12.22
N SER A 143 35.01 13.67 -12.63
CA SER A 143 36.26 14.10 -13.29
C SER A 143 36.14 14.41 -14.78
N ASN A 144 35.01 14.08 -15.41
CA ASN A 144 34.73 14.33 -16.83
C ASN A 144 34.35 15.78 -17.12
N VAL A 145 34.23 16.63 -16.10
CA VAL A 145 34.00 18.07 -16.27
C VAL A 145 35.12 18.85 -15.61
N LYS A 146 35.69 19.81 -16.33
CA LYS A 146 36.73 20.71 -15.83
C LYS A 146 36.25 22.15 -15.92
N ILE A 147 36.47 22.89 -14.85
CA ILE A 147 36.15 24.31 -14.77
C ILE A 147 37.43 25.13 -14.97
N VAL A 148 37.42 26.03 -15.95
CA VAL A 148 38.52 26.98 -16.20
C VAL A 148 37.90 28.38 -16.36
N GLY A 149 38.07 29.22 -15.34
CA GLY A 149 37.45 30.55 -15.30
C GLY A 149 35.92 30.47 -15.28
N ASP A 150 35.30 31.09 -16.30
CA ASP A 150 33.86 31.13 -16.55
C ASP A 150 33.38 30.02 -17.50
N LYS A 151 34.27 29.10 -17.90
CA LYS A 151 33.94 27.99 -18.81
C LYS A 151 33.98 26.63 -18.13
N ALA A 152 33.09 25.75 -18.57
CA ALA A 152 33.06 24.34 -18.24
C ALA A 152 33.38 23.52 -19.50
N PHE A 153 34.23 22.51 -19.35
CA PHE A 153 34.66 21.62 -20.41
C PHE A 153 34.19 20.21 -20.09
N TRP A 154 33.20 19.73 -20.85
CA TRP A 154 32.59 18.42 -20.70
C TRP A 154 33.24 17.42 -21.65
N ALA A 155 34.04 16.50 -21.11
CA ALA A 155 34.73 15.50 -21.91
C ALA A 155 33.75 14.48 -22.51
N ASN A 156 34.09 13.95 -23.69
CA ASN A 156 33.35 12.83 -24.29
C ASN A 156 33.74 11.45 -23.75
N LYS A 157 34.63 11.41 -22.74
CA LYS A 157 35.15 10.18 -22.12
C LYS A 157 34.96 10.26 -20.62
N TRP A 158 34.48 9.17 -20.00
CA TRP A 158 34.28 9.09 -18.55
C TRP A 158 34.29 7.65 -18.06
N THR A 159 34.41 7.47 -16.75
CA THR A 159 34.34 6.14 -16.11
C THR A 159 32.91 5.73 -15.88
N ALA A 160 32.53 4.54 -16.35
CA ALA A 160 31.27 3.87 -16.04
C ALA A 160 31.55 2.42 -15.61
N SER A 161 31.02 2.03 -14.44
CA SER A 161 31.26 0.74 -13.79
C SER A 161 32.74 0.35 -13.71
N GLY A 162 33.60 1.34 -13.40
CA GLY A 162 35.04 1.15 -13.26
C GLY A 162 35.84 1.08 -14.57
N SER A 163 35.19 1.16 -15.73
CA SER A 163 35.85 1.17 -17.05
C SER A 163 35.72 2.53 -17.73
N GLU A 164 36.75 2.98 -18.45
CA GLU A 164 36.65 4.18 -19.27
C GLU A 164 35.79 3.90 -20.51
N VAL A 165 34.81 4.77 -20.74
CA VAL A 165 33.91 4.74 -21.88
C VAL A 165 34.12 6.02 -22.69
N ASN A 166 34.18 5.88 -24.00
CA ASN A 166 34.21 6.99 -24.94
C ASN A 166 32.86 7.05 -25.67
N TRP A 167 32.19 8.19 -25.62
CA TRP A 167 30.94 8.39 -26.33
C TRP A 167 31.20 8.53 -27.83
N ASN A 168 30.72 7.55 -28.60
CA ASN A 168 30.92 7.48 -30.05
C ASN A 168 29.63 7.07 -30.79
N MET A 169 28.48 7.44 -30.23
CA MET A 169 27.16 7.00 -30.67
C MET A 169 26.29 8.17 -31.14
N VAL A 170 25.54 7.95 -32.21
CA VAL A 170 24.53 8.88 -32.75
C VAL A 170 23.29 8.08 -33.13
N HIS A 171 22.11 8.60 -32.78
CA HIS A 171 20.85 7.89 -33.02
C HIS A 171 20.53 7.73 -34.52
N TYR A 172 20.24 6.50 -34.93
CA TYR A 172 19.66 6.17 -36.23
C TYR A 172 18.13 6.36 -36.24
N ASP A 173 17.54 6.46 -37.43
CA ASP A 173 16.09 6.64 -37.58
C ASP A 173 15.28 5.48 -36.96
N VAL A 174 15.79 4.24 -37.04
CA VAL A 174 15.18 3.08 -36.37
C VAL A 174 15.18 3.20 -34.85
N GLN A 175 16.18 3.88 -34.28
CA GLN A 175 16.27 4.14 -32.85
C GLN A 175 15.34 5.28 -32.43
N LEU A 176 15.12 6.28 -33.30
CA LEU A 176 14.08 7.30 -33.10
C LEU A 176 12.69 6.66 -33.05
N ILE A 177 12.42 5.69 -33.94
CA ILE A 177 11.19 4.90 -33.91
C ILE A 177 11.06 4.14 -32.59
N GLY A 178 12.12 3.44 -32.16
CA GLY A 178 12.14 2.75 -30.87
C GLY A 178 11.82 3.69 -29.70
N GLY A 179 12.41 4.88 -29.67
CA GLY A 179 12.15 5.89 -28.64
C GLY A 179 10.70 6.37 -28.63
N MET A 180 10.08 6.59 -29.80
CA MET A 180 8.66 6.97 -29.89
C MET A 180 7.73 5.84 -29.45
N VAL A 181 8.07 4.59 -29.77
CA VAL A 181 7.30 3.41 -29.34
C VAL A 181 7.33 3.29 -27.80
N LEU A 182 8.51 3.42 -27.19
CA LEU A 182 8.66 3.41 -25.72
C LEU A 182 7.90 4.57 -25.07
N ASN A 183 8.00 5.77 -25.63
CA ASN A 183 7.25 6.94 -25.14
C ASN A 183 5.73 6.73 -25.18
N SER A 184 5.24 5.95 -26.15
CA SER A 184 3.81 5.63 -26.30
C SER A 184 3.34 4.49 -25.38
N GLY A 185 4.15 4.07 -24.40
CA GLY A 185 3.81 2.98 -23.48
C GLY A 185 3.77 1.59 -24.12
N LYS A 186 4.51 1.38 -25.22
CA LYS A 186 4.56 0.11 -25.96
C LYS A 186 5.93 -0.55 -25.86
N ILE A 187 5.98 -1.84 -26.18
CA ILE A 187 7.23 -2.61 -26.27
C ILE A 187 7.89 -2.35 -27.63
N ALA A 188 9.14 -1.90 -27.59
CA ALA A 188 9.99 -1.77 -28.77
C ALA A 188 10.88 -3.02 -28.91
N GLU A 189 10.47 -3.96 -29.77
CA GLU A 189 11.28 -5.14 -30.09
C GLU A 189 12.45 -4.73 -31.01
N MET A 190 13.68 -4.84 -30.50
CA MET A 190 14.90 -4.50 -31.22
C MET A 190 15.91 -5.62 -31.05
N ALA A 191 16.59 -6.01 -32.14
CA ALA A 191 17.62 -7.03 -32.10
C ALA A 191 18.80 -6.61 -31.22
N THR A 192 19.49 -7.57 -30.62
CA THR A 192 20.72 -7.32 -29.86
C THR A 192 21.75 -6.63 -30.74
N GLY A 193 22.31 -5.52 -30.25
CA GLY A 193 23.26 -4.69 -31.01
C GLY A 193 22.64 -3.47 -31.69
N GLU A 194 21.30 -3.37 -31.77
CA GLU A 194 20.60 -2.19 -32.32
C GLU A 194 20.62 -0.96 -31.38
N GLY A 195 21.30 -1.07 -30.23
CA GLY A 195 21.50 0.05 -29.30
C GLY A 195 20.32 0.35 -28.38
N LYS A 196 19.66 -0.67 -27.80
CA LYS A 196 18.55 -0.52 -26.82
C LYS A 196 18.85 0.51 -25.72
N THR A 197 20.05 0.45 -25.14
CA THR A 197 20.51 1.39 -24.10
C THR A 197 20.54 2.84 -24.61
N LEU A 198 21.00 3.09 -25.84
CA LEU A 198 20.99 4.41 -26.45
C LEU A 198 19.56 4.88 -26.76
N VAL A 199 18.69 4.00 -27.24
CA VAL A 199 17.27 4.29 -27.54
C VAL A 199 16.55 4.81 -26.31
N SER A 200 16.81 4.22 -25.13
CA SER A 200 16.18 4.63 -23.87
C SER A 200 16.43 6.09 -23.51
N THR A 201 17.53 6.69 -23.99
CA THR A 201 17.87 8.09 -23.67
C THR A 201 16.86 9.10 -24.21
N LEU A 202 16.19 8.79 -25.33
CA LEU A 202 15.21 9.68 -25.96
C LEU A 202 13.95 9.87 -25.08
N PRO A 203 13.17 8.81 -24.76
CA PRO A 203 12.02 8.94 -23.87
C PRO A 203 12.41 9.27 -22.43
N ALA A 204 13.58 8.83 -21.93
CA ALA A 204 14.05 9.21 -20.60
C ALA A 204 14.21 10.73 -20.49
N TYR A 205 14.92 11.33 -21.46
CA TYR A 205 15.09 12.79 -21.51
C TYR A 205 13.72 13.48 -21.57
N LEU A 206 12.87 13.13 -22.55
CA LEU A 206 11.58 13.78 -22.74
C LEU A 206 10.70 13.75 -21.47
N ASN A 207 10.49 12.57 -20.88
CA ASN A 207 9.60 12.42 -19.72
C ASN A 207 10.20 13.01 -18.44
N SER A 208 11.53 13.09 -18.34
CA SER A 208 12.18 13.74 -17.20
C SER A 208 11.94 15.26 -17.15
N LEU A 209 11.64 15.90 -18.29
CA LEU A 209 11.36 17.34 -18.37
C LEU A 209 10.12 17.75 -17.56
N ALA A 210 9.21 16.82 -17.26
CA ALA A 210 8.03 17.04 -16.44
C ALA A 210 8.33 17.17 -14.93
N GLY A 211 9.55 16.83 -14.48
CA GLY A 211 9.94 16.83 -13.06
C GLY A 211 9.23 15.78 -12.19
N GLN A 212 8.38 14.93 -12.79
CA GLN A 212 7.74 13.78 -12.13
C GLN A 212 8.66 12.55 -12.14
N GLY A 213 9.70 12.63 -12.97
CA GLY A 213 10.81 11.73 -13.22
C GLY A 213 10.52 10.30 -13.62
N VAL A 214 11.62 9.60 -13.93
CA VAL A 214 11.60 8.41 -14.79
C VAL A 214 12.34 7.27 -14.12
N HIS A 215 11.70 6.10 -14.05
CA HIS A 215 12.34 4.87 -13.56
C HIS A 215 12.83 4.03 -14.74
N ILE A 216 14.11 3.68 -14.75
CA ILE A 216 14.68 2.74 -15.73
C ILE A 216 15.03 1.46 -15.01
N VAL A 217 14.26 0.42 -15.30
CA VAL A 217 14.34 -0.90 -14.68
C VAL A 217 15.23 -1.80 -15.51
N THR A 218 16.23 -2.40 -14.88
CA THR A 218 17.13 -3.40 -15.51
C THR A 218 17.07 -4.72 -14.75
N VAL A 219 17.56 -5.80 -15.37
CA VAL A 219 17.53 -7.15 -14.79
C VAL A 219 18.51 -7.39 -13.63
N ASN A 220 19.56 -6.57 -13.48
CA ASN A 220 20.50 -6.69 -12.36
C ASN A 220 21.16 -5.35 -12.00
N ASP A 221 21.73 -5.31 -10.80
CA ASP A 221 22.35 -4.13 -10.20
C ASP A 221 23.55 -3.61 -11.01
N TYR A 222 24.35 -4.52 -11.58
CA TYR A 222 25.49 -4.15 -12.43
C TYR A 222 25.04 -3.37 -13.66
N LEU A 223 23.99 -3.82 -14.37
CA LEU A 223 23.44 -3.13 -15.53
C LEU A 223 22.83 -1.78 -15.14
N ALA A 224 22.06 -1.73 -14.05
CA ALA A 224 21.51 -0.48 -13.53
C ALA A 224 22.61 0.56 -13.27
N ARG A 225 23.66 0.15 -12.55
CA ARG A 225 24.79 1.01 -12.21
C ARG A 225 25.57 1.43 -13.45
N ARG A 226 25.93 0.47 -14.32
CA ARG A 226 26.66 0.72 -15.57
C ARG A 226 25.91 1.71 -16.44
N ASP A 227 24.63 1.48 -16.70
CA ASP A 227 23.86 2.30 -17.65
C ASP A 227 23.54 3.68 -17.08
N SER A 228 23.31 3.79 -15.76
CA SER A 228 23.20 5.10 -15.08
C SER A 228 24.47 5.94 -15.22
N GLU A 229 25.66 5.33 -15.16
CA GLU A 229 26.94 6.03 -15.27
C GLU A 229 27.37 6.27 -16.71
N TRP A 230 26.99 5.35 -17.60
CA TRP A 230 27.29 5.48 -19.02
C TRP A 230 26.43 6.58 -19.65
N ASN A 231 25.11 6.56 -19.48
CA ASN A 231 24.24 7.57 -20.08
C ASN A 231 24.09 8.84 -19.22
N GLY A 232 24.44 8.78 -17.93
CA GLY A 232 24.32 9.91 -16.99
C GLY A 232 24.85 11.23 -17.55
N PRO A 233 26.11 11.30 -18.02
CA PRO A 233 26.69 12.55 -18.53
C PRO A 233 25.96 13.17 -19.72
N LEU A 234 25.24 12.37 -20.52
CA LEU A 234 24.40 12.90 -21.60
C LEU A 234 23.24 13.75 -21.05
N PHE A 235 22.56 13.26 -20.00
CA PHE A 235 21.46 13.98 -19.35
C PHE A 235 21.96 15.10 -18.44
N GLU A 236 23.05 14.84 -17.72
CA GLU A 236 23.66 15.79 -16.80
C GLU A 236 24.25 16.99 -17.54
N PHE A 237 24.70 16.82 -18.79
CA PHE A 237 25.06 17.94 -19.66
C PHE A 237 23.87 18.90 -19.87
N HIS A 238 22.63 18.40 -19.84
CA HIS A 238 21.39 19.17 -19.94
C HIS A 238 20.85 19.64 -18.58
N GLY A 239 21.61 19.48 -17.50
CA GLY A 239 21.20 19.89 -16.15
C GLY A 239 20.15 18.97 -15.52
N LEU A 240 19.98 17.76 -16.02
CA LEU A 240 19.15 16.72 -15.41
C LEU A 240 19.99 15.86 -14.47
N ARG A 241 19.42 15.50 -13.33
CA ARG A 241 20.07 14.62 -12.35
C ARG A 241 19.74 13.16 -12.64
N VAL A 242 20.78 12.32 -12.64
CA VAL A 242 20.66 10.87 -12.79
C VAL A 242 21.21 10.18 -11.55
N ASP A 243 20.51 9.16 -11.06
CA ASP A 243 20.99 8.35 -9.94
C ASP A 243 20.56 6.89 -10.09
N CYS A 244 21.10 6.01 -9.24
CA CYS A 244 20.82 4.58 -9.25
C CYS A 244 20.54 4.11 -7.83
N ILE A 245 19.33 3.59 -7.59
CA ILE A 245 18.90 3.21 -6.24
C ILE A 245 19.73 2.06 -5.67
N ASP A 246 20.17 1.13 -6.51
CA ASP A 246 21.02 0.00 -6.12
C ASP A 246 22.38 0.43 -5.55
N LYS A 247 22.79 1.72 -5.66
CA LYS A 247 24.01 2.26 -5.04
C LYS A 247 23.84 2.60 -3.56
N HIS A 248 22.60 2.71 -3.08
CA HIS A 248 22.27 3.29 -1.79
C HIS A 248 21.56 2.29 -0.90
N GLU A 249 21.82 2.36 0.40
CA GLU A 249 21.15 1.52 1.40
C GLU A 249 19.64 1.82 1.42
N PRO A 250 18.76 0.81 1.54
CA PRO A 250 17.33 1.05 1.67
C PRO A 250 16.93 1.97 2.82
N ASN A 251 15.84 2.72 2.65
CA ASN A 251 15.32 3.69 3.64
C ASN A 251 16.31 4.79 4.07
N SER A 252 17.45 4.94 3.39
CA SER A 252 18.43 5.99 3.65
C SER A 252 18.04 7.32 3.00
N GLN A 253 18.65 8.42 3.46
CA GLN A 253 18.47 9.73 2.84
C GLN A 253 19.03 9.75 1.40
N GLU A 254 20.09 9.00 1.15
CA GLU A 254 20.70 8.82 -0.17
C GLU A 254 19.73 8.11 -1.12
N ARG A 255 19.00 7.09 -0.64
CA ARG A 255 17.96 6.39 -1.40
C ARG A 255 16.83 7.33 -1.80
N ARG A 256 16.32 8.13 -0.86
CA ARG A 256 15.34 9.18 -1.14
C ARG A 256 15.88 10.19 -2.16
N ASN A 257 17.13 10.63 -1.97
CA ASN A 257 17.76 11.54 -2.90
C ASN A 257 17.85 10.94 -4.31
N ALA A 258 18.09 9.64 -4.45
CA ALA A 258 18.12 8.96 -5.75
C ALA A 258 16.76 8.92 -6.44
N TYR A 259 15.66 8.77 -5.69
CA TYR A 259 14.30 8.90 -6.22
C TYR A 259 13.91 10.35 -6.57
N LEU A 260 14.51 11.33 -5.91
CA LEU A 260 14.36 12.76 -6.24
C LEU A 260 15.15 13.18 -7.48
N ALA A 261 15.96 12.30 -8.07
CA ALA A 261 16.59 12.56 -9.36
C ALA A 261 15.54 12.66 -10.48
N ASP A 262 15.91 13.30 -11.60
CA ASP A 262 15.03 13.38 -12.77
C ASP A 262 14.90 11.99 -13.43
N ILE A 263 15.98 11.20 -13.41
CA ILE A 263 16.03 9.83 -13.92
C ILE A 263 16.67 8.93 -12.85
N THR A 264 15.97 7.86 -12.51
CA THR A 264 16.37 6.89 -11.49
C THR A 264 16.50 5.51 -12.12
N TYR A 265 17.69 4.95 -12.12
CA TYR A 265 17.94 3.57 -12.53
C TYR A 265 17.78 2.61 -11.34
N GLY A 266 17.33 1.39 -11.59
CA GLY A 266 17.41 0.34 -10.61
C GLY A 266 16.90 -1.02 -11.07
N THR A 267 16.93 -2.00 -10.17
CA THR A 267 16.33 -3.32 -10.42
C THR A 267 14.84 -3.37 -10.05
N ASN A 268 14.10 -4.28 -10.69
CA ASN A 268 12.68 -4.53 -10.39
C ASN A 268 12.45 -4.83 -8.91
N ASN A 269 13.32 -5.65 -8.31
CA ASN A 269 13.27 -6.01 -6.89
C ASN A 269 13.41 -4.78 -5.99
N GLU A 270 14.40 -3.92 -6.26
CA GLU A 270 14.66 -2.74 -5.44
C GLU A 270 13.49 -1.73 -5.51
N PHE A 271 12.95 -1.45 -6.71
CA PHE A 271 11.75 -0.63 -6.84
C PHE A 271 10.54 -1.23 -6.12
N GLY A 272 10.33 -2.54 -6.24
CA GLY A 272 9.18 -3.21 -5.62
C GLY A 272 9.27 -3.28 -4.10
N PHE A 273 10.45 -3.57 -3.53
CA PHE A 273 10.64 -3.58 -2.08
C PHE A 273 10.56 -2.19 -1.47
N ASP A 274 11.03 -1.14 -2.14
CA ASP A 274 10.82 0.23 -1.67
C ASP A 274 9.34 0.61 -1.66
N TYR A 275 8.59 0.23 -2.70
CA TYR A 275 7.14 0.43 -2.70
C TYR A 275 6.46 -0.27 -1.52
N LEU A 276 6.83 -1.52 -1.24
CA LEU A 276 6.29 -2.27 -0.09
C LEU A 276 6.67 -1.61 1.25
N ARG A 277 7.93 -1.18 1.41
CA ARG A 277 8.40 -0.49 2.63
C ARG A 277 7.70 0.86 2.84
N ASP A 278 7.50 1.62 1.78
CA ASP A 278 6.77 2.89 1.81
C ASP A 278 5.32 2.69 2.28
N ASN A 279 4.66 1.62 1.85
CA ASN A 279 3.29 1.27 2.29
C ASN A 279 3.21 0.71 3.72
N MET A 280 4.35 0.41 4.36
CA MET A 280 4.42 0.06 5.80
C MET A 280 4.91 1.22 6.67
N SER A 281 5.29 2.35 6.07
CA SER A 281 5.82 3.50 6.79
C SER A 281 4.71 4.21 7.57
N GLN A 282 5.03 4.65 8.79
CA GLN A 282 4.04 5.30 9.68
C GLN A 282 3.98 6.82 9.46
N THR A 283 5.01 7.39 8.84
CA THR A 283 5.13 8.84 8.64
C THR A 283 5.52 9.16 7.20
N PRO A 284 5.02 10.27 6.62
CA PRO A 284 5.40 10.68 5.27
C PRO A 284 6.91 10.92 5.10
N ASP A 285 7.59 11.38 6.16
CA ASP A 285 9.03 11.64 6.18
C ASP A 285 9.90 10.38 6.14
N GLN A 286 9.31 9.18 6.13
CA GLN A 286 10.01 7.90 5.94
C GLN A 286 9.93 7.40 4.50
N LEU A 287 9.02 7.94 3.68
CA LEU A 287 8.85 7.51 2.30
C LEU A 287 10.10 7.80 1.47
N VAL A 288 10.54 6.85 0.65
CA VAL A 288 11.67 7.05 -0.26
C VAL A 288 11.21 7.34 -1.69
N GLN A 289 10.11 6.72 -2.15
CA GLN A 289 9.58 6.96 -3.48
C GLN A 289 8.73 8.23 -3.54
N ARG A 290 8.61 8.75 -4.76
CA ARG A 290 7.60 9.74 -5.14
C ARG A 290 6.45 9.07 -5.91
N LYS A 291 5.44 9.85 -6.30
CA LYS A 291 4.36 9.38 -7.20
C LYS A 291 4.97 8.71 -8.44
N LEU A 292 4.51 7.50 -8.74
CA LEU A 292 4.95 6.74 -9.91
C LEU A 292 4.43 7.41 -11.19
N HIS A 293 5.34 7.78 -12.09
CA HIS A 293 5.01 8.54 -13.30
C HIS A 293 5.28 7.75 -14.58
N PHE A 294 6.55 7.47 -14.87
CA PHE A 294 6.95 6.76 -16.08
C PHE A 294 8.04 5.73 -15.78
N ALA A 295 7.87 4.51 -16.27
CA ALA A 295 8.83 3.43 -16.09
C ALA A 295 9.14 2.77 -17.44
N MET A 296 10.43 2.57 -17.70
CA MET A 296 10.90 1.77 -18.83
C MET A 296 11.59 0.53 -18.30
N VAL A 297 11.23 -0.62 -18.86
CA VAL A 297 11.76 -1.92 -18.43
C VAL A 297 12.63 -2.48 -19.54
N ASP A 298 13.93 -2.58 -19.28
CA ASP A 298 14.85 -3.30 -20.14
C ASP A 298 14.70 -4.82 -19.92
N GLU A 299 14.86 -5.58 -21.01
CA GLU A 299 14.57 -7.04 -21.05
C GLU A 299 13.22 -7.38 -20.40
N VAL A 300 12.16 -6.75 -20.92
CA VAL A 300 10.78 -6.80 -20.41
C VAL A 300 10.21 -8.23 -20.30
N ASP A 301 10.65 -9.15 -21.14
CA ASP A 301 10.29 -10.57 -21.07
C ASP A 301 10.83 -11.22 -19.80
N SER A 302 12.10 -10.97 -19.47
CA SER A 302 12.72 -11.47 -18.24
C SER A 302 12.02 -10.90 -16.99
N VAL A 303 11.74 -9.59 -16.99
CA VAL A 303 11.18 -8.91 -15.81
C VAL A 303 9.67 -9.16 -15.62
N LEU A 304 8.87 -8.99 -16.68
CA LEU A 304 7.40 -9.03 -16.58
C LEU A 304 6.80 -10.42 -16.86
N ILE A 305 7.57 -11.37 -17.36
CA ILE A 305 7.11 -12.76 -17.60
C ILE A 305 7.84 -13.74 -16.68
N ASP A 306 9.17 -13.79 -16.74
CA ASP A 306 9.92 -14.82 -16.01
C ASP A 306 9.98 -14.55 -14.50
N ASP A 307 10.30 -13.32 -14.09
CA ASP A 307 10.40 -12.93 -12.68
C ASP A 307 9.02 -12.74 -12.02
N ALA A 308 8.00 -12.37 -12.80
CA ALA A 308 6.63 -12.14 -12.31
C ALA A 308 5.96 -13.38 -11.71
N ARG A 309 6.59 -14.56 -11.80
CA ARG A 309 6.13 -15.81 -11.15
C ARG A 309 6.30 -15.81 -9.64
N THR A 310 7.20 -14.98 -9.10
CA THR A 310 7.49 -14.94 -7.65
C THR A 310 7.08 -13.59 -7.08
N PRO A 311 6.19 -13.54 -6.08
CA PRO A 311 5.82 -12.27 -5.44
C PRO A 311 6.97 -11.74 -4.58
N LEU A 312 7.04 -10.41 -4.44
CA LEU A 312 7.89 -9.75 -3.47
C LEU A 312 7.22 -9.81 -2.09
N ILE A 313 7.93 -10.36 -1.10
CA ILE A 313 7.40 -10.57 0.25
C ILE A 313 8.36 -9.95 1.27
N ILE A 314 7.81 -9.09 2.13
CA ILE A 314 8.47 -8.70 3.39
C ILE A 314 7.86 -9.53 4.51
N SER A 315 8.67 -10.36 5.16
CA SER A 315 8.26 -11.12 6.34
C SER A 315 8.94 -10.57 7.60
N GLY A 316 8.20 -10.55 8.70
CA GLY A 316 8.70 -10.15 10.02
C GLY A 316 8.38 -11.23 11.06
N PRO A 317 9.19 -11.36 12.12
CA PRO A 317 8.90 -12.26 13.22
C PRO A 317 7.61 -11.82 13.94
N VAL A 318 6.74 -12.77 14.30
CA VAL A 318 5.58 -12.48 15.16
C VAL A 318 6.10 -12.31 16.59
N PRO A 319 5.97 -11.13 17.22
CA PRO A 319 6.64 -10.84 18.49
C PRO A 319 6.23 -11.77 19.66
N PHE A 320 5.13 -12.51 19.53
CA PHE A 320 4.57 -13.34 20.60
C PHE A 320 4.01 -14.69 20.10
N GLY A 321 4.61 -15.30 19.06
CA GLY A 321 4.13 -16.57 18.51
C GLY A 321 3.98 -17.72 19.53
N ASP A 322 4.72 -17.67 20.64
CA ASP A 322 4.71 -18.68 21.71
C ASP A 322 4.12 -18.19 23.06
N GLN A 323 3.86 -16.88 23.23
CA GLN A 323 3.27 -16.33 24.45
C GLN A 323 1.76 -16.18 24.28
N HIS A 324 1.06 -17.30 24.42
CA HIS A 324 -0.39 -17.28 24.43
C HIS A 324 -0.92 -16.98 25.85
N GLU A 325 -1.63 -15.85 26.02
CA GLU A 325 -2.43 -15.57 27.22
C GLU A 325 -3.40 -16.71 27.57
N PHE A 326 -3.68 -17.60 26.61
CA PHE A 326 -4.49 -18.81 26.81
C PHE A 326 -4.07 -19.65 28.02
N HIS A 327 -2.76 -19.82 28.26
CA HIS A 327 -2.29 -20.62 29.40
C HIS A 327 -2.63 -19.98 30.75
N GLU A 328 -2.56 -18.65 30.83
CA GLU A 328 -2.85 -17.89 32.04
C GLU A 328 -4.35 -17.73 32.28
N LEU A 329 -5.13 -17.54 31.21
CA LEU A 329 -6.58 -17.34 31.28
C LEU A 329 -7.35 -18.64 31.45
N LYS A 330 -6.84 -19.78 30.97
CA LYS A 330 -7.53 -21.08 31.01
C LYS A 330 -8.11 -21.44 32.38
N PRO A 331 -7.39 -21.36 33.53
CA PRO A 331 -7.97 -21.70 34.83
C PRO A 331 -9.14 -20.79 35.24
N ARG A 332 -9.12 -19.51 34.81
CA ARG A 332 -10.22 -18.55 35.08
C ARG A 332 -11.46 -18.94 34.28
N ILE A 333 -11.28 -19.25 33.00
CA ILE A 333 -12.38 -19.65 32.11
C ILE A 333 -12.97 -21.00 32.52
N GLU A 334 -12.15 -21.96 32.95
CA GLU A 334 -12.65 -23.23 33.49
C GLU A 334 -13.51 -23.02 34.74
N ARG A 335 -13.10 -22.15 35.66
CA ARG A 335 -13.91 -21.77 36.83
C ARG A 335 -15.23 -21.13 36.41
N LEU A 336 -15.19 -20.21 35.46
CA LEU A 336 -16.35 -19.50 34.93
C LEU A 336 -17.36 -20.47 34.28
N VAL A 337 -16.89 -21.35 33.39
CA VAL A 337 -17.72 -22.36 32.71
C VAL A 337 -18.32 -23.34 33.70
N ASN A 338 -17.58 -23.75 34.74
CA ASN A 338 -18.09 -24.63 35.78
C ASN A 338 -19.17 -23.96 36.65
N ALA A 339 -19.01 -22.68 36.97
CA ALA A 339 -20.02 -21.89 37.67
C ALA A 339 -21.30 -21.75 36.83
N GLN A 340 -21.15 -21.46 35.53
CA GLN A 340 -22.26 -21.41 34.58
C GLN A 340 -22.99 -22.76 34.49
N LYS A 341 -22.27 -23.88 34.33
CA LYS A 341 -22.87 -25.23 34.28
C LYS A 341 -23.69 -25.54 35.52
N THR A 342 -23.17 -25.15 36.69
CA THR A 342 -23.85 -25.34 37.98
C THR A 342 -25.14 -24.52 38.03
N TYR A 343 -25.09 -23.25 37.66
CA TYR A 343 -26.26 -22.37 37.62
C TYR A 343 -27.31 -22.87 36.63
N VAL A 344 -26.92 -23.21 35.40
CA VAL A 344 -27.84 -23.72 34.37
C VAL A 344 -28.52 -25.02 34.82
N ALA A 345 -27.81 -25.91 35.51
CA ALA A 345 -28.41 -27.12 36.07
C ALA A 345 -29.46 -26.80 37.15
N GLN A 346 -29.21 -25.81 38.00
CA GLN A 346 -30.16 -25.32 39.00
C GLN A 346 -31.40 -24.72 38.34
N ALA A 347 -31.21 -23.78 37.40
CA ALA A 347 -32.28 -23.14 36.64
C ALA A 347 -33.14 -24.16 35.87
N LEU A 348 -32.51 -25.17 35.26
CA LEU A 348 -33.23 -26.24 34.56
C LEU A 348 -34.06 -27.11 35.51
N ASN A 349 -33.55 -27.42 36.70
CA ASN A 349 -34.30 -28.19 37.70
C ASN A 349 -35.47 -27.40 38.28
N GLU A 350 -35.27 -26.11 38.50
CA GLU A 350 -36.32 -25.17 38.91
C GLU A 350 -37.41 -25.05 37.85
N ALA A 351 -37.03 -24.86 36.58
CA ALA A 351 -37.94 -24.85 35.44
C ALA A 351 -38.79 -26.13 35.39
N LYS A 352 -38.17 -27.31 35.50
CA LYS A 352 -38.88 -28.60 35.55
C LYS A 352 -39.90 -28.66 36.68
N LYS A 353 -39.51 -28.24 37.88
CA LYS A 353 -40.38 -28.25 39.07
C LYS A 353 -41.59 -27.33 38.88
N LEU A 354 -41.35 -26.10 38.43
CA LEU A 354 -42.39 -25.07 38.30
C LEU A 354 -43.35 -25.38 37.15
N ILE A 355 -42.84 -25.79 35.99
CA ILE A 355 -43.66 -26.15 34.82
C ILE A 355 -44.54 -27.36 35.13
N ASN A 356 -44.00 -28.40 35.78
CA ASN A 356 -44.79 -29.58 36.19
C ASN A 356 -45.84 -29.25 37.26
N ALA A 357 -45.63 -28.20 38.05
CA ALA A 357 -46.59 -27.68 39.02
C ALA A 357 -47.62 -26.72 38.39
N GLY A 358 -47.59 -26.50 37.08
CA GLY A 358 -48.49 -25.60 36.37
C GLY A 358 -48.09 -24.12 36.40
N ASN A 359 -46.94 -23.77 36.99
CA ASN A 359 -46.41 -22.40 37.06
C ASN A 359 -45.42 -22.12 35.91
N ALA A 360 -45.92 -22.14 34.67
CA ALA A 360 -45.12 -21.97 33.45
C ALA A 360 -45.08 -20.51 32.92
N GLY A 361 -45.27 -19.52 33.79
CA GLY A 361 -45.28 -18.11 33.40
C GLY A 361 -43.88 -17.53 33.15
N THR A 362 -43.82 -16.22 32.86
CA THR A 362 -42.62 -15.49 32.38
C THR A 362 -41.95 -14.61 33.43
N GLU A 363 -42.57 -14.42 34.59
CA GLU A 363 -42.08 -13.53 35.66
C GLU A 363 -41.01 -14.19 36.54
N GLU A 364 -40.40 -13.40 37.42
CA GLU A 364 -39.41 -13.89 38.38
C GLU A 364 -40.01 -14.96 39.31
N GLY A 365 -39.33 -16.09 39.45
CA GLY A 365 -39.82 -17.24 40.21
C GLY A 365 -40.82 -18.14 39.45
N GLU A 366 -41.06 -17.89 38.15
CA GLU A 366 -41.87 -18.73 37.28
C GLU A 366 -41.01 -19.61 36.35
N GLY A 367 -41.58 -20.74 35.91
CA GLY A 367 -40.83 -21.78 35.21
C GLY A 367 -40.34 -21.38 33.81
N GLY A 368 -41.00 -20.43 33.14
CA GLY A 368 -40.59 -19.93 31.83
C GLY A 368 -39.30 -19.13 31.88
N LEU A 369 -39.14 -18.23 32.86
CA LEU A 369 -37.90 -17.46 33.03
C LEU A 369 -36.71 -18.36 33.37
N ALA A 370 -36.88 -19.30 34.31
CA ALA A 370 -35.85 -20.27 34.67
C ALA A 370 -35.43 -21.12 33.45
N LEU A 371 -36.40 -21.50 32.60
CA LEU A 371 -36.15 -22.21 31.34
C LEU A 371 -35.37 -21.34 30.34
N LEU A 372 -35.73 -20.06 30.20
CA LEU A 372 -35.04 -19.13 29.31
C LEU A 372 -33.60 -18.86 29.76
N ARG A 373 -33.36 -18.71 31.06
CA ARG A 373 -32.00 -18.58 31.63
C ARG A 373 -31.15 -19.83 31.36
N ALA A 374 -31.72 -21.02 31.55
CA ALA A 374 -31.03 -22.27 31.22
C ALA A 374 -30.69 -22.36 29.72
N HIS A 375 -31.59 -21.92 28.85
CA HIS A 375 -31.39 -21.88 27.40
C HIS A 375 -30.30 -20.90 26.97
N ARG A 376 -30.36 -19.65 27.44
CA ARG A 376 -29.35 -18.63 27.11
C ARG A 376 -27.97 -18.95 27.67
N GLY A 377 -27.92 -19.66 28.79
CA GLY A 377 -26.66 -20.04 29.41
C GLY A 377 -25.90 -21.14 28.67
N LEU A 378 -26.56 -22.27 28.38
CA LEU A 378 -25.96 -23.42 27.68
C LEU A 378 -27.02 -24.13 26.80
N PRO A 379 -27.34 -23.60 25.61
CA PRO A 379 -28.44 -24.10 24.77
C PRO A 379 -28.18 -25.52 24.25
N LYS A 380 -26.92 -25.85 23.95
CA LYS A 380 -26.49 -27.19 23.50
C LYS A 380 -26.43 -28.25 24.63
N SER A 381 -26.87 -27.94 25.85
CA SER A 381 -26.87 -28.91 26.95
C SER A 381 -27.81 -30.08 26.67
N LYS A 382 -27.28 -31.32 26.68
CA LYS A 382 -28.05 -32.56 26.42
C LYS A 382 -29.29 -32.69 27.32
N ALA A 383 -29.21 -32.23 28.58
CA ALA A 383 -30.32 -32.26 29.53
C ALA A 383 -31.43 -31.24 29.19
N LEU A 384 -31.05 -30.08 28.66
CA LEU A 384 -31.99 -29.04 28.22
C LEU A 384 -32.68 -29.47 26.92
N ILE A 385 -31.92 -29.95 25.93
CA ILE A 385 -32.46 -30.44 24.64
C ILE A 385 -33.52 -31.52 24.86
N LYS A 386 -33.26 -32.45 25.79
CA LYS A 386 -34.21 -33.48 26.19
C LYS A 386 -35.50 -32.87 26.76
N PHE A 387 -35.38 -31.94 27.70
CA PHE A 387 -36.55 -31.31 28.34
C PHE A 387 -37.37 -30.46 27.36
N LEU A 388 -36.71 -29.75 26.43
CA LEU A 388 -37.39 -29.00 25.38
C LEU A 388 -38.19 -29.88 24.41
N SER A 389 -37.87 -31.16 24.33
CA SER A 389 -38.58 -32.14 23.50
C SER A 389 -39.83 -32.70 24.19
N GLU A 390 -40.10 -32.33 25.44
CA GLU A 390 -41.24 -32.80 26.22
C GLU A 390 -42.43 -31.83 26.11
N GLY A 391 -43.62 -32.36 25.78
CA GLY A 391 -44.90 -31.64 25.84
C GLY A 391 -44.89 -30.25 25.17
N SER A 392 -45.31 -29.23 25.93
CA SER A 392 -45.37 -27.82 25.50
C SER A 392 -44.19 -26.98 26.01
N VAL A 393 -43.10 -27.60 26.48
CA VAL A 393 -41.95 -26.90 27.08
C VAL A 393 -41.28 -25.96 26.08
N ARG A 394 -41.09 -26.39 24.81
CA ARG A 394 -40.56 -25.53 23.75
C ARG A 394 -41.45 -24.31 23.47
N GLN A 395 -42.78 -24.47 23.52
CA GLN A 395 -43.71 -23.35 23.34
C GLN A 395 -43.61 -22.37 24.51
N THR A 396 -43.39 -22.87 25.72
CA THR A 396 -43.18 -22.06 26.93
C THR A 396 -41.90 -21.24 26.82
N LEU A 397 -40.80 -21.84 26.35
CA LEU A 397 -39.54 -21.12 26.07
C LEU A 397 -39.77 -19.99 25.06
N LEU A 398 -40.35 -20.28 23.89
CA LEU A 398 -40.60 -19.29 22.85
C LEU A 398 -41.51 -18.15 23.32
N LYS A 399 -42.55 -18.46 24.10
CA LYS A 399 -43.44 -17.46 24.69
C LYS A 399 -42.68 -16.54 25.66
N THR A 400 -41.81 -17.12 26.49
CA THR A 400 -40.99 -16.38 27.44
C THR A 400 -39.97 -15.51 26.71
N GLU A 401 -39.25 -16.06 25.73
CA GLU A 401 -38.29 -15.33 24.91
C GLU A 401 -38.96 -14.12 24.22
N ASN A 402 -40.12 -14.33 23.57
CA ASN A 402 -40.87 -13.24 22.93
C ASN A 402 -41.30 -12.14 23.92
N HIS A 403 -41.59 -12.49 25.17
CA HIS A 403 -41.94 -11.52 26.21
C HIS A 403 -40.75 -10.61 26.54
N TYR A 404 -39.55 -11.16 26.71
CA TYR A 404 -38.34 -10.37 27.02
C TYR A 404 -37.71 -9.68 25.81
N MET A 405 -37.94 -10.20 24.61
CA MET A 405 -37.60 -9.55 23.34
C MET A 405 -38.57 -8.42 22.96
N ALA A 406 -39.73 -8.31 23.62
CA ALA A 406 -40.66 -7.20 23.41
C ALA A 406 -39.96 -5.87 23.70
N GLU A 407 -40.37 -4.81 23.00
CA GLU A 407 -39.75 -3.48 23.10
C GLU A 407 -38.25 -3.47 22.75
N GLN A 408 -37.87 -4.10 21.62
CA GLN A 408 -36.49 -4.15 21.13
C GLN A 408 -35.50 -4.74 22.15
N SER A 409 -35.86 -5.85 22.79
CA SER A 409 -35.00 -6.58 23.74
C SER A 409 -34.56 -5.78 24.98
N LYS A 410 -35.22 -4.67 25.32
CA LYS A 410 -34.89 -3.83 26.48
C LYS A 410 -34.88 -4.61 27.81
N ASN A 411 -35.66 -5.68 27.91
CA ASN A 411 -35.76 -6.49 29.12
C ASN A 411 -34.82 -7.71 29.13
N MET A 412 -34.11 -8.00 28.03
CA MET A 412 -33.16 -9.13 27.97
C MET A 412 -32.05 -9.09 29.03
N PRO A 413 -31.48 -7.91 29.39
CA PRO A 413 -30.49 -7.85 30.46
C PRO A 413 -30.98 -8.40 31.81
N LYS A 414 -32.30 -8.38 32.08
CA LYS A 414 -32.88 -8.97 33.31
C LYS A 414 -32.80 -10.50 33.33
N VAL A 415 -32.84 -11.11 32.14
CA VAL A 415 -32.67 -12.55 31.99
C VAL A 415 -31.20 -12.90 32.21
N ASP A 416 -30.31 -12.13 31.59
CA ASP A 416 -28.87 -12.40 31.54
C ASP A 416 -28.13 -12.04 32.83
N ALA A 417 -28.65 -11.11 33.65
CA ALA A 417 -28.00 -10.66 34.88
C ALA A 417 -27.60 -11.78 35.85
N GLU A 418 -28.34 -12.89 35.88
CA GLU A 418 -28.04 -14.02 36.75
C GLU A 418 -27.04 -15.03 36.17
N LEU A 419 -26.80 -14.97 34.86
CA LEU A 419 -25.81 -15.78 34.16
C LEU A 419 -24.42 -15.17 34.34
N PHE A 420 -23.37 -15.97 34.18
CA PHE A 420 -21.99 -15.51 34.12
C PHE A 420 -21.55 -15.15 32.69
N PHE A 421 -22.17 -15.80 31.71
CA PHE A 421 -22.12 -15.43 30.30
C PHE A 421 -23.40 -15.95 29.62
N TYR A 422 -23.72 -15.42 28.46
CA TYR A 422 -24.81 -15.93 27.63
C TYR A 422 -24.34 -16.22 26.21
N ILE A 423 -25.06 -17.12 25.55
CA ILE A 423 -24.76 -17.58 24.19
C ILE A 423 -25.85 -17.09 23.26
N ASP A 424 -25.45 -16.31 22.26
CA ASP A 424 -26.29 -15.96 21.13
C ASP A 424 -26.03 -16.94 19.99
N GLU A 425 -26.90 -17.94 19.86
CA GLU A 425 -26.80 -18.95 18.80
C GLU A 425 -27.02 -18.36 17.39
N LYS A 426 -27.75 -17.23 17.27
CA LYS A 426 -27.99 -16.61 15.95
C LYS A 426 -26.71 -16.00 15.40
N ASN A 427 -25.92 -15.40 16.28
CA ASN A 427 -24.66 -14.73 15.92
C ASN A 427 -23.42 -15.58 16.19
N ASN A 428 -23.59 -16.77 16.79
CA ASN A 428 -22.50 -17.64 17.24
C ASN A 428 -21.50 -16.90 18.16
N GLN A 429 -22.05 -16.14 19.12
CA GLN A 429 -21.31 -15.29 20.03
C GLN A 429 -21.54 -15.71 21.48
N VAL A 430 -20.51 -15.49 22.30
CA VAL A 430 -20.56 -15.68 23.74
C VAL A 430 -20.18 -14.35 24.37
N GLU A 431 -21.04 -13.83 25.22
CA GLU A 431 -20.85 -12.54 25.89
C GLU A 431 -20.79 -12.72 27.40
N LEU A 432 -19.78 -12.10 28.02
CA LEU A 432 -19.63 -12.04 29.46
C LEU A 432 -20.66 -11.09 30.07
N THR A 433 -21.20 -11.46 31.22
CA THR A 433 -22.01 -10.57 32.06
C THR A 433 -21.13 -9.92 33.13
N GLU A 434 -21.65 -8.91 33.82
CA GLU A 434 -20.99 -8.29 34.98
C GLU A 434 -20.61 -9.35 36.04
N LYS A 435 -21.54 -10.26 36.33
CA LYS A 435 -21.32 -11.39 37.25
C LYS A 435 -20.19 -12.33 36.81
N GLY A 436 -20.04 -12.52 35.50
CA GLY A 436 -18.93 -13.27 34.91
C GLY A 436 -17.59 -12.57 35.08
N ILE A 437 -17.54 -11.28 34.78
CA ILE A 437 -16.35 -10.42 34.93
C ILE A 437 -15.89 -10.41 36.39
N GLU A 438 -16.80 -10.23 37.34
CA GLU A 438 -16.50 -10.26 38.77
C GLU A 438 -15.90 -11.59 39.21
N LEU A 439 -16.39 -12.72 38.68
CA LEU A 439 -15.91 -14.05 39.06
C LEU A 439 -14.47 -14.34 38.57
N ILE A 440 -14.10 -13.83 37.40
CA ILE A 440 -12.77 -14.06 36.79
C ILE A 440 -11.72 -13.01 37.17
N THR A 441 -12.16 -11.90 37.78
CA THR A 441 -11.29 -10.87 38.34
C THR A 441 -10.82 -11.29 39.74
N GLN A 442 -9.50 -11.39 39.95
CA GLN A 442 -8.94 -11.85 41.23
C GLN A 442 -8.88 -10.74 42.27
N SER A 443 -8.83 -11.11 43.55
CA SER A 443 -8.62 -10.15 44.65
C SER A 443 -7.26 -9.47 44.52
N GLY A 444 -7.25 -8.16 44.31
CA GLY A 444 -6.04 -7.36 44.10
C GLY A 444 -5.80 -6.94 42.65
N GLU A 445 -6.63 -7.41 41.71
CA GLU A 445 -6.66 -6.90 40.33
C GLU A 445 -7.58 -5.69 40.21
N ASP A 446 -7.34 -4.89 39.18
CA ASP A 446 -8.21 -3.77 38.84
C ASP A 446 -9.61 -4.26 38.44
N ALA A 447 -10.66 -3.59 38.92
CA ALA A 447 -12.03 -3.85 38.48
C ALA A 447 -12.20 -3.62 36.97
N SER A 448 -11.34 -2.80 36.35
CA SER A 448 -11.32 -2.57 34.90
C SER A 448 -10.49 -3.59 34.10
N PHE A 449 -9.97 -4.66 34.73
CA PHE A 449 -9.01 -5.58 34.09
C PHE A 449 -9.57 -6.31 32.85
N PHE A 450 -10.88 -6.53 32.79
CA PHE A 450 -11.59 -7.09 31.63
C PHE A 450 -12.60 -6.10 31.02
N VAL A 451 -12.43 -4.80 31.28
CA VAL A 451 -13.28 -3.73 30.76
C VAL A 451 -12.46 -2.88 29.79
N LEU A 452 -13.00 -2.68 28.58
CA LEU A 452 -12.34 -1.80 27.62
C LEU A 452 -12.50 -0.34 28.04
N PRO A 453 -11.42 0.46 28.03
CA PRO A 453 -11.51 1.90 28.25
C PRO A 453 -12.20 2.57 27.04
N ASP A 454 -12.88 3.68 27.29
CA ASP A 454 -13.44 4.52 26.22
C ASP A 454 -12.33 5.43 25.68
N VAL A 455 -11.59 4.89 24.72
CA VAL A 455 -10.46 5.57 24.07
C VAL A 455 -10.89 6.91 23.46
N GLY A 456 -12.12 7.04 22.94
CA GLY A 456 -12.59 8.26 22.32
C GLY A 456 -12.75 9.39 23.33
N THR A 457 -13.38 9.09 24.46
CA THR A 457 -13.57 10.05 25.55
C THR A 457 -12.24 10.42 26.20
N GLU A 458 -11.38 9.44 26.50
CA GLU A 458 -10.07 9.69 27.14
C GLU A 458 -9.11 10.47 26.24
N ILE A 459 -9.06 10.19 24.93
CA ILE A 459 -8.26 11.01 23.98
C ILE A 459 -8.76 12.46 23.94
N ALA A 460 -10.08 12.67 23.94
CA ALA A 460 -10.65 14.01 23.93
C ALA A 460 -10.32 14.79 25.23
N GLU A 461 -10.23 14.11 26.37
CA GLU A 461 -9.77 14.69 27.63
C GLU A 461 -8.27 15.01 27.62
N ILE A 462 -7.43 14.11 27.10
CA ILE A 462 -5.99 14.35 26.93
C ILE A 462 -5.74 15.55 26.02
N GLU A 463 -6.50 15.68 24.93
CA GLU A 463 -6.41 16.82 24.01
C GLU A 463 -6.77 18.15 24.69
N LYS A 464 -7.82 18.15 25.53
CA LYS A 464 -8.27 19.33 26.29
C LYS A 464 -7.37 19.67 27.49
N SER A 465 -6.44 18.80 27.86
CA SER A 465 -5.54 19.02 29.00
C SER A 465 -4.51 20.11 28.73
N ASN A 466 -4.02 20.75 29.80
CA ASN A 466 -2.95 21.76 29.75
C ASN A 466 -1.53 21.14 29.70
N LEU A 467 -1.41 19.88 29.28
CA LEU A 467 -0.12 19.19 29.15
C LEU A 467 0.68 19.69 27.93
N SER A 468 1.99 19.48 27.97
CA SER A 468 2.86 19.75 26.81
C SER A 468 2.52 18.82 25.64
N SER A 469 2.89 19.19 24.41
CA SER A 469 2.64 18.34 23.24
C SER A 469 3.31 16.98 23.33
N GLU A 470 4.52 16.92 23.90
CA GLU A 470 5.24 15.65 24.12
C GLU A 470 4.52 14.76 25.14
N ASP A 471 4.04 15.33 26.25
CA ASP A 471 3.30 14.58 27.28
C ASP A 471 1.94 14.09 26.77
N LYS A 472 1.27 14.86 25.90
CA LYS A 472 0.01 14.44 25.25
C LYS A 472 0.22 13.22 24.36
N ILE A 473 1.31 13.20 23.57
CA ILE A 473 1.65 12.07 22.72
C ILE A 473 1.96 10.84 23.58
N ALA A 474 2.81 10.99 24.60
CA ALA A 474 3.17 9.88 25.49
C ALA A 474 1.94 9.28 26.20
N ASN A 475 1.00 10.11 26.66
CA ASN A 475 -0.23 9.63 27.30
C ASN A 475 -1.17 8.92 26.33
N LYS A 476 -1.30 9.42 25.09
CA LYS A 476 -2.07 8.73 24.04
C LYS A 476 -1.45 7.38 23.69
N ASP A 477 -0.13 7.32 23.56
CA ASP A 477 0.58 6.07 23.27
C ASP A 477 0.39 5.06 24.40
N SER A 478 0.46 5.51 25.66
CA SER A 478 0.19 4.66 26.83
C SER A 478 -1.25 4.14 26.86
N LEU A 479 -2.23 4.99 26.55
CA LEU A 479 -3.64 4.62 26.48
C LEU A 479 -3.89 3.59 25.37
N MET A 480 -3.34 3.83 24.18
CA MET A 480 -3.44 2.91 23.04
C MET A 480 -2.79 1.56 23.35
N ARG A 481 -1.67 1.57 24.09
CA ARG A 481 -1.02 0.34 24.55
C ARG A 481 -1.88 -0.43 25.56
N ASP A 482 -2.45 0.24 26.56
CA ASP A 482 -3.34 -0.40 27.55
C ASP A 482 -4.60 -0.97 26.87
N TYR A 483 -5.20 -0.20 25.96
CA TYR A 483 -6.31 -0.65 25.13
C TYR A 483 -5.95 -1.90 24.33
N SER A 484 -4.81 -1.90 23.63
CA SER A 484 -4.37 -3.04 22.83
C SER A 484 -4.22 -4.31 23.67
N VAL A 485 -3.59 -4.21 24.84
CA VAL A 485 -3.39 -5.34 25.75
C VAL A 485 -4.74 -5.85 26.30
N LYS A 486 -5.62 -4.94 26.76
CA LYS A 486 -6.95 -5.32 27.26
C LYS A 486 -7.83 -5.92 26.15
N ALA A 487 -7.77 -5.38 24.94
CA ALA A 487 -8.51 -5.89 23.78
C ALA A 487 -8.05 -7.30 23.39
N GLU A 488 -6.74 -7.55 23.36
CA GLU A 488 -6.18 -8.88 23.11
C GLU A 488 -6.60 -9.89 24.18
N ARG A 489 -6.61 -9.48 25.45
CA ARG A 489 -7.09 -10.30 26.57
C ARG A 489 -8.57 -10.65 26.45
N ILE A 490 -9.42 -9.66 26.23
CA ILE A 490 -10.87 -9.85 26.07
C ILE A 490 -11.16 -10.73 24.85
N HIS A 491 -10.42 -10.53 23.76
CA HIS A 491 -10.48 -11.40 22.60
C HIS A 491 -10.14 -12.84 22.98
N SER A 492 -9.04 -13.06 23.71
CA SER A 492 -8.61 -14.38 24.17
C SER A 492 -9.63 -15.05 25.09
N VAL A 493 -10.23 -14.30 26.02
CA VAL A 493 -11.33 -14.79 26.87
C VAL A 493 -12.53 -15.23 26.03
N ASN A 494 -12.95 -14.41 25.06
CA ASN A 494 -14.06 -14.74 24.18
C ASN A 494 -13.77 -15.99 23.34
N GLN A 495 -12.56 -16.13 22.79
CA GLN A 495 -12.16 -17.33 22.04
C GLN A 495 -12.17 -18.58 22.92
N LEU A 496 -11.64 -18.49 24.16
CA LEU A 496 -11.69 -19.60 25.10
C LEU A 496 -13.12 -19.97 25.45
N LEU A 497 -13.99 -19.00 25.77
CA LEU A 497 -15.40 -19.26 26.05
C LEU A 497 -16.08 -19.97 24.89
N LYS A 498 -15.90 -19.48 23.66
CA LYS A 498 -16.40 -20.16 22.45
C LYS A 498 -15.88 -21.59 22.37
N ALA A 499 -14.58 -21.81 22.57
CA ALA A 499 -13.96 -23.14 22.56
C ALA A 499 -14.60 -24.09 23.58
N TYR A 500 -14.91 -23.63 24.80
CA TYR A 500 -15.51 -24.45 25.85
C TYR A 500 -17.02 -24.69 25.72
N THR A 501 -17.74 -23.83 24.97
CA THR A 501 -19.21 -23.85 24.97
C THR A 501 -19.85 -24.14 23.62
N LEU A 502 -19.18 -23.82 22.51
CA LEU A 502 -19.73 -23.96 21.16
C LEU A 502 -19.17 -25.15 20.38
N PHE A 503 -17.96 -25.60 20.73
CA PHE A 503 -17.25 -26.69 20.04
C PHE A 503 -17.08 -27.89 20.98
N GLU A 504 -17.58 -29.05 20.57
CA GLU A 504 -17.45 -30.34 21.26
C GLU A 504 -16.42 -31.19 20.51
N ASN A 505 -15.49 -31.80 21.26
CA ASN A 505 -14.55 -32.76 20.70
C ASN A 505 -15.32 -33.98 20.17
N ASP A 506 -14.87 -34.54 19.05
CA ASP A 506 -15.52 -35.61 18.28
C ASP A 506 -16.83 -35.19 17.57
N VAL A 507 -17.16 -33.89 17.55
CA VAL A 507 -18.29 -33.34 16.80
C VAL A 507 -17.80 -32.28 15.82
N GLU A 508 -17.32 -31.14 16.30
CA GLU A 508 -16.82 -30.06 15.44
C GLU A 508 -15.30 -30.16 15.18
N TYR A 509 -14.55 -30.87 16.03
CA TYR A 509 -13.12 -31.11 15.83
C TYR A 509 -12.65 -32.40 16.51
N ILE A 510 -11.49 -32.89 16.10
CA ILE A 510 -10.73 -33.96 16.77
C ILE A 510 -9.30 -33.51 17.06
N VAL A 511 -8.67 -34.13 18.05
CA VAL A 511 -7.24 -33.94 18.33
C VAL A 511 -6.49 -35.18 17.87
N ASP A 512 -5.64 -35.02 16.86
CA ASP A 512 -4.84 -36.10 16.28
C ASP A 512 -3.39 -35.65 16.07
N GLU A 513 -2.44 -36.48 16.52
CA GLU A 513 -1.00 -36.18 16.53
C GLU A 513 -0.63 -34.80 17.13
N GLY A 514 -1.37 -34.36 18.15
CA GLY A 514 -1.16 -33.06 18.80
C GLY A 514 -1.64 -31.87 17.97
N LYS A 515 -2.39 -32.11 16.89
CA LYS A 515 -3.01 -31.07 16.04
C LYS A 515 -4.53 -31.13 16.16
N ILE A 516 -5.15 -29.97 16.07
CA ILE A 516 -6.60 -29.84 15.95
C ILE A 516 -6.96 -30.07 14.47
N LYS A 517 -7.84 -31.04 14.20
CA LYS A 517 -8.45 -31.26 12.87
C LYS A 517 -9.93 -30.92 12.96
N ILE A 518 -10.40 -30.03 12.10
CA ILE A 518 -11.80 -29.61 12.04
C ILE A 518 -12.58 -30.72 11.34
N VAL A 519 -13.77 -31.06 11.86
CA VAL A 519 -14.68 -32.03 11.26
C VAL A 519 -15.77 -31.30 10.49
N ASP A 520 -15.95 -31.64 9.23
CA ASP A 520 -17.03 -31.09 8.42
C ASP A 520 -18.40 -31.66 8.88
N GLU A 521 -19.33 -30.78 9.26
CA GLU A 521 -20.63 -31.18 9.82
C GLU A 521 -21.51 -32.00 8.85
N GLN A 522 -21.35 -31.84 7.53
CA GLN A 522 -22.18 -32.52 6.53
C GLN A 522 -21.60 -33.87 6.14
N THR A 523 -20.27 -33.98 6.10
CA THR A 523 -19.57 -35.13 5.54
C THR A 523 -18.81 -35.95 6.58
N GLY A 524 -18.60 -35.41 7.78
CA GLY A 524 -17.82 -36.03 8.87
C GLY A 524 -16.34 -36.19 8.53
N ARG A 525 -15.83 -35.38 7.60
CA ARG A 525 -14.45 -35.43 7.10
C ARG A 525 -13.49 -34.56 7.88
#